data_AF-A0A841TMJ2-F1
#
_entry.id   AF-A0A841TMJ2-F1
#
_cell.length_a   1.000
_cell.length_b   1.000
_cell.length_c   1.000
_cell.angle_alpha   90.00
_cell.angle_beta   90.00
_cell.angle_gamma   90.00
#
_symmetry.space_group_name_H-M   'P 1'
#
loop_
_entity.id
_entity.type
_entity.pdbx_description
1 polymer ?
#
loop_
_entity_poly.entity_id
_entity_poly.type
_entity_poly.pdbx_seq_one_letter_code
_entity_poly.pdbx_strand_id
1 'polypeptide(L)'
;MREIKKILVSICILFVLFSLYLNSVWNNYLFTPFNFVEDDITVGNWKDYKEPIQFDLSNIDEGWKTKTIENTNDIKYIIKELKRSNYSIEENINEEGTHFVLTLRRVGKIDNETDGVLLQFKGSTNGIINVNNQKEKYMTESLKDYIKQELSD
;
A
#
# COMPACT_ATOMS: atom_id res chain seq x y z
N MET A 1 -40.95 31.66 2.14
CA MET A 1 -40.66 30.81 3.32
C MET A 1 -40.79 29.31 3.04
N ARG A 2 -41.87 28.80 2.41
CA ARG A 2 -42.03 27.36 2.08
C ARG A 2 -40.93 26.81 1.16
N GLU A 3 -40.55 27.53 0.12
CA GLU A 3 -39.51 27.10 -0.82
C GLU A 3 -38.12 27.07 -0.17
N ILE A 4 -37.81 28.03 0.71
CA ILE A 4 -36.56 28.02 1.51
C ILE A 4 -36.50 26.77 2.40
N LYS A 5 -37.61 26.39 3.06
CA LYS A 5 -37.66 25.17 3.88
C LYS A 5 -37.40 23.91 3.05
N LYS A 6 -37.95 23.80 1.83
CA LYS A 6 -37.69 22.67 0.94
C LYS A 6 -36.22 22.62 0.51
N ILE A 7 -35.64 23.76 0.14
CA ILE A 7 -34.22 23.86 -0.22
C ILE A 7 -33.34 23.40 0.93
N LEU A 8 -33.60 23.88 2.16
CA LEU A 8 -32.85 23.46 3.35
C LEU A 8 -32.97 21.96 3.60
N VAL A 9 -34.18 21.39 3.48
CA VAL A 9 -34.38 19.94 3.62
C VAL A 9 -33.58 19.17 2.57
N SER A 10 -33.59 19.60 1.30
CA SER A 10 -32.80 18.97 0.23
C SER A 10 -31.30 19.05 0.50
N ILE A 11 -30.79 20.18 0.98
CA ILE A 11 -29.39 20.34 1.36
C ILE A 11 -29.03 19.40 2.51
N CYS A 12 -29.88 19.28 3.54
CA CYS A 12 -29.66 18.36 4.64
C CYS A 12 -29.60 16.91 4.17
N ILE A 13 -30.50 16.49 3.28
CA ILE A 13 -30.50 15.14 2.71
C ILE A 13 -29.21 14.89 1.93
N LEU A 14 -28.81 15.83 1.08
CA LEU A 14 -27.57 15.70 0.30
C LEU A 14 -26.33 15.64 1.19
N PHE A 15 -26.30 16.41 2.28
CA PHE A 15 -25.23 16.36 3.26
C PHE A 15 -25.15 15.00 3.95
N VAL A 16 -26.28 14.44 4.39
CA VAL A 16 -26.32 13.10 5.00
C VAL A 16 -25.84 12.02 4.02
N LEU A 17 -26.33 12.04 2.77
CA LEU A 17 -25.89 11.09 1.74
C LEU A 17 -24.39 11.22 1.46
N PHE A 18 -23.86 12.44 1.43
CA PHE A 18 -22.45 12.69 1.25
C PHE A 18 -21.62 12.19 2.44
N SER A 19 -22.06 12.40 3.68
CA SER A 19 -21.40 11.85 4.88
C SER A 19 -21.37 10.32 4.88
N LEU A 20 -22.48 9.67 4.50
CA LEU A 20 -22.54 8.22 4.36
C LEU A 20 -21.59 7.71 3.28
N TYR A 21 -21.54 8.39 2.13
CA TYR A 21 -20.59 8.08 1.06
C TYR A 21 -19.14 8.19 1.53
N LEU A 22 -18.77 9.29 2.20
CA LEU A 22 -17.42 9.46 2.75
C LEU A 22 -17.09 8.38 3.75
N ASN A 23 -18.00 8.06 4.68
CA ASN A 23 -17.79 6.99 5.66
C ASN A 23 -17.57 5.64 4.96
N SER A 24 -18.31 5.35 3.89
CA SER A 24 -18.09 4.13 3.09
C SER A 24 -16.71 4.13 2.44
N VAL A 25 -16.25 5.25 1.87
CA VAL A 25 -14.92 5.33 1.25
C VAL A 25 -13.82 5.13 2.29
N TRP A 26 -13.92 5.77 3.46
CA TRP A 26 -12.92 5.69 4.51
C TRP A 26 -12.78 4.30 5.15
N ASN A 27 -13.85 3.51 5.20
CA ASN A 27 -13.86 2.19 5.84
C ASN A 27 -13.63 1.01 4.88
N ASN A 28 -13.50 1.25 3.56
CA ASN A 28 -13.39 0.18 2.57
C ASN A 28 -12.19 0.31 1.64
N TYR A 29 -11.34 1.33 1.82
CA TYR A 29 -10.20 1.56 0.95
C TYR A 29 -8.98 1.98 1.76
N LEU A 30 -7.81 1.46 1.38
CA LEU A 30 -6.53 1.83 1.98
C LEU A 30 -6.22 3.32 1.78
N PHE A 31 -6.54 3.82 0.58
CA PHE A 31 -6.45 5.21 0.19
C PHE A 31 -7.82 5.76 -0.20
N THR A 32 -7.99 7.05 0.01
CA THR A 32 -9.16 7.84 -0.35
C THR A 32 -8.78 8.82 -1.47
N PRO A 33 -9.76 9.41 -2.18
CA PRO A 33 -9.48 10.46 -3.16
C PRO A 33 -8.69 11.65 -2.61
N PHE A 34 -8.70 11.86 -1.28
CA PHE A 34 -8.10 13.03 -0.64
C PHE A 34 -6.66 12.81 -0.17
N ASN A 35 -6.24 11.56 0.05
CA ASN A 35 -4.89 11.22 0.52
C ASN A 35 -4.11 10.35 -0.46
N PHE A 36 -4.70 9.99 -1.60
CA PHE A 36 -4.01 9.29 -2.67
C PHE A 36 -3.22 10.26 -3.54
N VAL A 37 -1.96 9.91 -3.78
CA VAL A 37 -1.09 10.57 -4.74
C VAL A 37 -0.45 9.45 -5.54
N GLU A 38 -0.70 9.44 -6.85
CA GLU A 38 -0.08 8.50 -7.76
C GLU A 38 1.42 8.77 -7.85
N ASP A 39 2.23 7.75 -7.61
CA ASP A 39 3.70 7.81 -7.67
C ASP A 39 4.27 6.41 -7.97
N ASP A 40 5.61 6.27 -7.96
CA ASP A 40 6.26 4.98 -8.24
C ASP A 40 5.99 3.91 -7.16
N ILE A 41 5.45 4.29 -5.99
CA ILE A 41 5.08 3.34 -4.93
C ILE A 41 3.62 2.95 -5.06
N THR A 42 2.72 3.92 -5.22
CA THR A 42 1.28 3.67 -5.41
C THR A 42 0.86 4.08 -6.81
N VAL A 43 0.94 3.12 -7.73
CA VAL A 43 0.53 3.29 -9.13
C VAL A 43 -0.99 3.10 -9.30
N GLY A 44 -1.57 3.66 -10.36
CA GLY A 44 -2.98 3.44 -10.71
C GLY A 44 -3.95 4.32 -9.94
N ASN A 45 -5.17 3.82 -9.67
CA ASN A 45 -6.24 4.59 -9.04
C ASN A 45 -6.41 4.22 -7.56
N TRP A 46 -6.77 5.18 -6.71
CA TRP A 46 -7.09 4.92 -5.30
C TRP A 46 -8.14 3.81 -5.10
N LYS A 47 -9.08 3.66 -6.05
CA LYS A 47 -10.12 2.62 -6.02
C LYS A 47 -9.57 1.21 -6.14
N ASP A 48 -8.38 1.03 -6.69
CA ASP A 48 -7.78 -0.29 -6.89
C ASP A 48 -7.40 -0.93 -5.55
N TYR A 49 -7.16 -0.09 -4.54
CA TYR A 49 -6.77 -0.42 -3.16
C TYR A 49 -7.98 -0.61 -2.23
N LYS A 50 -9.03 -1.24 -2.74
CA LYS A 50 -10.21 -1.62 -1.95
C LYS A 50 -9.87 -2.76 -0.98
N GLU A 51 -10.21 -2.58 0.29
CA GLU A 51 -10.06 -3.59 1.34
C GLU A 51 -11.06 -4.76 1.17
N PRO A 52 -10.76 -5.98 1.68
CA PRO A 52 -9.55 -6.35 2.42
C PRO A 52 -8.31 -6.56 1.53
N ILE A 53 -7.16 -6.09 2.01
CA ILE A 53 -5.84 -6.26 1.37
C ILE A 53 -4.81 -6.68 2.42
N GLN A 54 -3.73 -7.30 1.96
CA GLN A 54 -2.62 -7.73 2.80
C GLN A 54 -1.28 -7.52 2.08
N PHE A 55 -0.22 -7.40 2.87
CA PHE A 55 1.14 -7.57 2.36
C PHE A 55 1.61 -9.01 2.62
N ASP A 56 2.25 -9.60 1.62
CA ASP A 56 3.03 -10.83 1.78
C ASP A 56 4.51 -10.47 1.66
N LEU A 57 5.26 -10.70 2.72
CA LEU A 57 6.72 -10.55 2.78
C LEU A 57 7.35 -11.93 2.64
N SER A 58 8.00 -12.18 1.51
CA SER A 58 8.59 -13.47 1.19
C SER A 58 10.11 -13.41 1.22
N ASN A 59 10.74 -14.27 2.02
CA ASN A 59 12.18 -14.47 2.03
C ASN A 59 12.58 -15.36 0.84
N ILE A 60 13.30 -14.80 -0.12
CA ILE A 60 13.69 -15.54 -1.34
C ILE A 60 14.80 -16.54 -1.02
N ASP A 61 15.72 -16.16 -0.14
CA ASP A 61 16.92 -16.96 0.19
C ASP A 61 16.57 -18.21 1.03
N GLU A 62 15.47 -18.16 1.76
CA GLU A 62 14.93 -19.29 2.55
C GLU A 62 13.81 -20.05 1.82
N GLY A 63 13.86 -20.09 0.49
CA GLY A 63 12.93 -20.90 -0.31
C GLY A 63 11.50 -20.36 -0.32
N TRP A 64 11.35 -19.04 -0.36
CA TRP A 64 10.05 -18.35 -0.41
C TRP A 64 9.20 -18.53 0.85
N LYS A 65 9.82 -18.57 2.04
CA LYS A 65 9.07 -18.48 3.31
C LYS A 65 8.34 -17.14 3.36
N THR A 66 7.00 -17.16 3.37
CA THR A 66 6.15 -15.97 3.33
C THR A 66 5.53 -15.70 4.69
N LYS A 67 5.65 -14.45 5.16
CA LYS A 67 4.88 -13.91 6.28
C LYS A 67 3.82 -12.95 5.74
N THR A 68 2.58 -13.09 6.23
CA THR A 68 1.46 -12.23 5.85
C THR A 68 1.24 -11.14 6.89
N ILE A 69 1.10 -9.91 6.42
CA ILE A 69 0.85 -8.69 7.20
C ILE A 69 -0.55 -8.19 6.82
N GLU A 70 -1.53 -8.43 7.69
CA GLU A 70 -2.94 -8.08 7.47
C GLU A 70 -3.35 -6.76 8.15
N ASN A 71 -2.56 -6.29 9.11
CA ASN A 71 -2.89 -5.08 9.86
C ASN A 71 -2.79 -3.85 8.96
N THR A 72 -3.92 -3.18 8.73
CA THR A 72 -3.98 -1.97 7.88
C THR A 72 -3.01 -0.86 8.30
N ASN A 73 -2.71 -0.70 9.60
CA ASN A 73 -1.76 0.32 10.05
C ASN A 73 -0.33 -0.03 9.65
N ASP A 74 0.05 -1.30 9.71
CA ASP A 74 1.37 -1.78 9.28
C ASP A 74 1.51 -1.66 7.76
N ILE A 75 0.46 -2.01 7.01
CA ILE A 75 0.41 -1.81 5.55
C ILE A 75 0.61 -0.33 5.20
N LYS A 76 -0.12 0.58 5.88
CA LYS A 76 0.03 2.03 5.69
C LYS A 76 1.42 2.52 6.07
N TYR A 77 2.01 1.97 7.14
CA TYR A 77 3.36 2.28 7.58
C TYR A 77 4.39 1.91 6.52
N ILE A 78 4.34 0.69 5.99
CA ILE A 78 5.25 0.21 4.94
C ILE A 78 5.16 1.10 3.71
N ILE A 79 3.96 1.37 3.19
CA ILE A 79 3.78 2.27 2.03
C ILE A 79 4.33 3.67 2.33
N LYS A 80 4.08 4.22 3.52
CA LYS A 80 4.57 5.53 3.90
C LYS A 80 6.10 5.57 3.90
N GLU A 81 6.76 4.58 4.48
CA GLU A 81 8.22 4.53 4.51
C GLU A 81 8.82 4.33 3.11
N LEU A 82 8.21 3.48 2.28
CA LEU A 82 8.59 3.34 0.86
C LEU A 82 8.49 4.69 0.11
N LYS A 83 7.45 5.48 0.36
CA LYS A 83 7.32 6.82 -0.24
C LYS A 83 8.40 7.78 0.25
N ARG A 84 8.79 7.70 1.53
CA ARG A 84 9.82 8.55 2.16
C ARG A 84 11.25 8.18 1.78
N SER A 85 11.49 6.97 1.30
CA SER A 85 12.80 6.55 0.80
C SER A 85 13.32 7.48 -0.29
N ASN A 86 14.65 7.63 -0.37
CA ASN A 86 15.31 8.40 -1.42
C ASN A 86 15.60 7.50 -2.62
N TYR A 87 15.53 8.04 -3.83
CA TYR A 87 16.00 7.31 -5.01
C TYR A 87 17.51 7.10 -4.96
N SER A 88 17.95 5.94 -5.43
CA SER A 88 19.37 5.72 -5.68
C SER A 88 19.87 6.58 -6.85
N ILE A 89 21.10 7.08 -6.73
CA ILE A 89 21.82 7.76 -7.81
C ILE A 89 22.81 6.79 -8.48
N GLU A 90 23.08 5.65 -7.85
CA GLU A 90 24.03 4.64 -8.32
C GLU A 90 23.28 3.54 -9.08
N GLU A 91 23.72 3.25 -10.31
CA GLU A 91 23.28 2.10 -11.09
C GLU A 91 24.10 0.87 -10.67
N ASN A 92 23.44 -0.26 -10.37
CA ASN A 92 24.05 -1.52 -9.90
C ASN A 92 24.63 -1.45 -8.49
N ILE A 93 23.80 -1.14 -7.50
CA ILE A 93 24.20 -1.38 -6.11
C ILE A 93 24.21 -2.89 -5.87
N ASN A 94 25.29 -3.42 -5.30
CA ASN A 94 25.34 -4.82 -4.89
C ASN A 94 24.23 -5.10 -3.87
N GLU A 95 23.29 -5.98 -4.24
CA GLU A 95 22.25 -6.51 -3.37
C GLU A 95 22.88 -7.47 -2.35
N GLU A 96 23.54 -6.93 -1.33
CA GLU A 96 23.98 -7.69 -0.17
C GLU A 96 22.81 -7.85 0.84
N GLY A 97 22.87 -8.87 1.69
CA GLY A 97 21.85 -9.16 2.71
C GLY A 97 20.81 -10.19 2.24
N THR A 98 19.77 -10.38 3.04
CA THR A 98 18.67 -11.31 2.72
C THR A 98 17.74 -10.68 1.68
N HIS A 99 17.48 -11.39 0.58
CA HIS A 99 16.59 -10.94 -0.48
C HIS A 99 15.14 -11.23 -0.13
N PHE A 100 14.26 -10.27 -0.40
CA PHE A 100 12.85 -10.38 -0.13
C PHE A 100 11.99 -9.83 -1.27
N VAL A 101 10.76 -10.33 -1.34
CA VAL A 101 9.68 -9.75 -2.14
C VAL A 101 8.56 -9.31 -1.22
N LEU A 102 8.14 -8.06 -1.37
CA LEU A 102 6.99 -7.50 -0.68
C LEU A 102 5.84 -7.34 -1.69
N THR A 103 4.76 -8.08 -1.52
CA THR A 103 3.61 -8.10 -2.45
C THR A 103 2.36 -7.58 -1.75
N LEU A 104 1.81 -6.45 -2.18
CA LEU A 104 0.48 -5.99 -1.78
C LEU A 104 -0.56 -6.68 -2.65
N ARG A 105 -1.55 -7.33 -2.04
CA ARG A 105 -2.61 -7.98 -2.79
C ARG A 105 -3.96 -7.93 -2.09
N ARG A 106 -5.03 -8.16 -2.86
CA ARG A 106 -6.40 -8.36 -2.34
C ARG A 106 -6.52 -9.69 -1.61
N VAL A 107 -7.32 -9.71 -0.54
CA VAL A 107 -7.67 -10.92 0.20
C VAL A 107 -8.96 -11.51 -0.39
N GLY A 108 -8.97 -12.82 -0.66
CA GLY A 108 -10.16 -13.55 -1.10
C GLY A 108 -9.89 -14.55 -2.22
N LYS A 109 -10.95 -15.19 -2.73
CA LYS A 109 -10.86 -16.04 -3.93
C LYS A 109 -10.70 -15.13 -5.14
N ILE A 110 -9.59 -15.31 -5.83
CA ILE A 110 -9.26 -14.60 -7.05
C ILE A 110 -9.14 -15.69 -8.11
N ASP A 111 -9.84 -15.52 -9.22
CA ASP A 111 -9.98 -16.57 -10.24
C ASP A 111 -8.64 -16.92 -10.90
N ASN A 112 -7.64 -16.03 -10.82
CA ASN A 112 -6.24 -16.27 -11.17
C ASN A 112 -5.30 -15.74 -10.07
N GLU A 113 -4.17 -16.43 -9.83
CA GLU A 113 -3.18 -16.04 -8.79
C GLU A 113 -2.63 -14.61 -8.96
N THR A 114 -2.62 -14.08 -10.19
CA THR A 114 -2.09 -12.73 -10.49
C THR A 114 -3.14 -11.62 -10.42
N ASP A 115 -4.44 -11.93 -10.48
CA ASP A 115 -5.51 -10.91 -10.54
C ASP A 115 -5.71 -10.19 -9.19
N GLY A 116 -4.97 -10.60 -8.16
CA GLY A 116 -4.97 -10.00 -6.83
C GLY A 116 -3.83 -9.06 -6.53
N VAL A 117 -2.73 -9.12 -7.27
CA VAL A 117 -1.54 -8.35 -6.97
C VAL A 117 -1.77 -6.90 -7.36
N LEU A 118 -1.65 -6.02 -6.37
CA LEU A 118 -1.79 -4.58 -6.54
C LEU A 118 -0.42 -3.93 -6.72
N LEU A 119 0.55 -4.34 -5.90
CA LEU A 119 1.92 -3.83 -5.92
C LEU A 119 2.89 -4.97 -5.62
N GLN A 120 4.09 -4.90 -6.19
CA GLN A 120 5.17 -5.80 -5.83
C GLN A 120 6.50 -5.04 -5.83
N PHE A 121 7.27 -5.26 -4.77
CA PHE A 121 8.60 -4.66 -4.58
C PHE A 121 9.60 -5.77 -4.29
N LYS A 122 10.80 -5.65 -4.83
CA LYS A 122 11.90 -6.60 -4.58
C LYS A 122 13.04 -5.84 -3.91
N GLY A 123 13.65 -6.40 -2.90
CA GLY A 123 14.74 -5.70 -2.21
C GLY A 123 15.61 -6.62 -1.40
N SER A 124 16.57 -6.02 -0.70
CA SER A 124 17.45 -6.71 0.24
C SER A 124 17.47 -6.02 1.59
N THR A 125 17.71 -6.78 2.66
CA THR A 125 17.74 -6.24 4.02
C THR A 125 18.85 -5.22 4.27
N ASN A 126 19.81 -5.06 3.35
CA ASN A 126 20.84 -4.02 3.45
C ASN A 126 20.33 -2.64 3.04
N GLY A 127 19.14 -2.54 2.44
CA GLY A 127 18.46 -1.26 2.29
C GLY A 127 18.08 -0.87 0.88
N ILE A 128 18.23 -1.74 -0.11
CA ILE A 128 17.87 -1.42 -1.49
C ILE A 128 16.51 -2.04 -1.78
N ILE A 129 15.64 -1.27 -2.45
CA ILE A 129 14.36 -1.75 -2.92
C ILE A 129 14.06 -1.24 -4.33
N ASN A 130 13.78 -2.20 -5.21
CA ASN A 130 13.26 -2.00 -6.55
C ASN A 130 11.77 -1.70 -6.47
N VAL A 131 11.40 -0.53 -6.98
CA VAL A 131 10.01 -0.05 -7.07
C VAL A 131 9.55 0.00 -8.54
N ASN A 132 8.31 0.40 -8.76
CA ASN A 132 7.77 0.45 -10.12
C ASN A 132 8.61 1.36 -11.02
N ASN A 133 8.51 1.14 -12.34
CA ASN A 133 9.29 1.83 -13.36
C ASN A 133 10.81 1.57 -13.29
N GLN A 134 11.22 0.41 -12.75
CA GLN A 134 12.63 -0.01 -12.63
C GLN A 134 13.50 0.99 -11.86
N LYS A 135 12.89 1.72 -10.91
CA LYS A 135 13.63 2.65 -10.05
C LYS A 135 14.06 1.96 -8.78
N GLU A 136 15.22 2.34 -8.29
CA GLU A 136 15.75 1.87 -7.01
C GLU A 136 15.63 2.96 -5.96
N LYS A 137 15.31 2.55 -4.73
CA LYS A 137 15.28 3.43 -3.56
C LYS A 137 16.07 2.85 -2.41
N TYR A 138 16.65 3.73 -1.61
CA TYR A 138 17.22 3.40 -0.31
C TYR A 138 16.14 3.40 0.76
N MET A 139 15.86 2.23 1.33
CA MET A 139 14.95 2.04 2.45
C MET A 139 15.38 2.91 3.64
N THR A 140 14.39 3.49 4.32
CA THR A 140 14.63 4.16 5.60
C THR A 140 15.13 3.14 6.64
N GLU A 141 15.87 3.59 7.66
CA GLU A 141 16.27 2.70 8.77
C GLU A 141 15.07 2.02 9.40
N SER A 142 13.98 2.77 9.63
CA SER A 142 12.75 2.23 10.20
C SER A 142 12.16 1.07 9.36
N LEU A 143 12.16 1.20 8.03
CA LEU A 143 11.66 0.14 7.15
C LEU A 143 12.60 -1.07 7.15
N LYS A 144 13.92 -0.86 7.15
CA LYS A 144 14.90 -1.95 7.26
C LYS A 144 14.69 -2.76 8.53
N ASP A 145 14.55 -2.08 9.66
CA ASP A 145 14.37 -2.73 10.97
C ASP A 145 13.05 -3.51 11.00
N TYR A 146 11.97 -2.92 10.50
CA TYR A 146 10.67 -3.58 10.39
C TYR A 146 10.76 -4.86 9.55
N ILE A 147 11.33 -4.80 8.34
CA ILE A 147 11.46 -5.97 7.45
C ILE A 147 12.33 -7.06 8.09
N LYS A 148 13.45 -6.70 8.73
CA LYS A 148 14.31 -7.68 9.41
C LYS A 148 13.60 -8.37 10.57
N GLN A 149 12.85 -7.62 11.37
CA GLN A 149 12.05 -8.18 12.45
C GLN A 149 11.02 -9.16 11.89
N GLU A 150 10.27 -8.76 10.87
CA GLU A 150 9.24 -9.60 10.27
C GLU A 150 9.80 -10.88 9.64
N LEU A 151 11.00 -10.84 9.05
CA LEU A 151 11.66 -12.01 8.45
C LEU A 151 12.30 -12.96 9.48
N SER A 152 12.63 -12.47 10.68
CA SER A 152 13.32 -13.27 11.71
C SER A 152 12.37 -14.15 12.55
N ASP A 153 11.08 -13.83 12.53
CA ASP A 153 10.00 -14.59 13.20
C ASP A 153 9.55 -15.83 12.39
#